data_AF-A0A9W6SHF9-F1
#
_entry.id   AF-A0A9W6SHF9-F1
#
_cell.length_a   1.000
_cell.length_b   1.000
_cell.length_c   1.000
_cell.angle_alpha   90.00
_cell.angle_beta   90.00
_cell.angle_gamma   90.00
#
_symmetry.space_group_name_H-M   'P 1'
#
loop_
_entity.id
_entity.type
_entity.pdbx_description
1 polymer ?
#
loop_
_entity_poly.entity_id
_entity_poly.type
_entity_poly.pdbx_seq_one_letter_code
_entity_poly.pdbx_strand_id
1 'polypeptide(L)'
;MEVDVAQMRRAGMKVRTIGMDAQNYLEREKGSLEFGSQGNEGFATMAALKSAVEKLHRQTSRLAADSQETAANVNRAADAHQANEKAQADNFTGNLNALTTLLGP
;
A
#
# COMPACT_ATOMS: atom_id res chain seq x y z
N MET A 1 -2.46 -24.23 -5.01
CA MET A 1 -1.79 -22.95 -5.32
C MET A 1 -1.51 -22.33 -3.97
N GLU A 2 -0.29 -22.49 -3.46
CA GLU A 2 0.09 -21.97 -2.14
C GLU A 2 0.41 -20.48 -2.31
N VAL A 3 -0.48 -19.62 -1.86
CA VAL A 3 -0.27 -18.18 -1.91
C VAL A 3 0.62 -17.82 -0.72
N ASP A 4 1.84 -17.34 -0.97
CA ASP A 4 2.71 -16.85 0.11
C ASP A 4 2.16 -15.51 0.65
N VAL A 5 1.29 -15.63 1.66
CA VAL A 5 0.67 -14.51 2.38
C VAL A 5 1.73 -13.57 2.96
N ALA A 6 2.86 -14.10 3.42
CA ALA A 6 3.94 -13.28 3.96
C ALA A 6 4.66 -12.48 2.88
N GLN A 7 4.83 -13.05 1.67
CA GLN A 7 5.33 -12.30 0.52
C GLN A 7 4.37 -11.20 0.07
N MET A 8 3.06 -11.47 0.04
CA MET A 8 2.04 -10.49 -0.31
C MET A 8 2.00 -9.31 0.68
N ARG A 9 1.99 -9.59 1.99
CA ARG A 9 2.08 -8.53 3.02
C ARG A 9 3.36 -7.70 2.87
N ARG A 10 4.50 -8.34 2.61
CA ARG A 10 5.77 -7.64 2.33
C ARG A 10 5.69 -6.74 1.10
N ALA A 11 5.05 -7.20 0.02
CA ALA A 11 4.84 -6.40 -1.18
C ALA A 11 3.95 -5.17 -0.89
N GLY A 12 2.84 -5.36 -0.17
CA GLY A 12 1.96 -4.26 0.25
C GLY A 12 2.68 -3.21 1.10
N MET A 13 3.49 -3.64 2.07
CA MET A 13 4.31 -2.72 2.86
C MET A 13 5.29 -1.90 2.00
N LYS A 14 5.99 -2.55 1.05
CA LYS A 14 6.92 -1.86 0.15
C LYS A 14 6.23 -0.80 -0.72
N VAL A 15 5.07 -1.13 -1.28
CA VAL A 15 4.27 -0.20 -2.09
C VAL A 15 3.89 1.03 -1.27
N ARG A 16 3.39 0.82 -0.04
CA ARG A 16 3.09 1.91 0.89
C ARG A 16 4.32 2.79 1.17
N THR A 17 5.47 2.19 1.47
CA THR A 17 6.71 2.93 1.76
C THR A 17 7.12 3.80 0.57
N ILE A 18 7.11 3.26 -0.65
CA ILE A 18 7.47 4.02 -1.86
C ILE A 18 6.55 5.24 -2.04
N GLY A 19 5.24 5.08 -1.84
CA GLY A 19 4.30 6.19 -1.91
C GLY A 19 4.58 7.28 -0.86
N MET A 20 4.87 6.89 0.38
CA MET A 20 5.21 7.81 1.46
C MET A 20 6.55 8.53 1.19
N ASP A 21 7.56 7.82 0.72
CA ASP A 21 8.87 8.40 0.42
C ASP A 21 8.79 9.42 -0.72
N ALA A 22 8.01 9.11 -1.76
CA ALA A 22 7.77 10.04 -2.86
C ALA A 22 7.04 11.32 -2.39
N GLN A 23 6.06 11.18 -1.51
CA GLN A 23 5.37 12.34 -0.91
C GLN A 23 6.33 13.18 -0.06
N ASN A 24 7.08 12.55 0.85
CA ASN A 24 8.05 13.21 1.73
C ASN A 24 9.12 13.97 0.94
N TYR A 25 9.60 13.38 -0.16
CA TYR A 25 10.57 14.05 -1.04
C TYR A 25 9.99 15.33 -1.64
N LEU A 26 8.76 15.29 -2.18
CA LEU A 26 8.15 16.46 -2.81
C LEU A 26 7.73 17.54 -1.82
N GLU A 27 7.35 17.17 -0.59
CA GLU A 27 7.09 18.15 0.47
C GLU A 27 8.35 18.95 0.80
N ARG A 28 9.53 18.31 0.83
CA ARG A 28 10.82 19.00 1.01
C ARG A 28 11.16 19.90 -0.18
N GLU A 29 11.04 19.39 -1.41
CA GLU A 29 11.35 20.15 -2.62
C GLU A 29 10.42 21.36 -2.80
N LYS A 30 9.14 21.21 -2.48
CA LYS A 30 8.18 22.31 -2.49
C LYS A 30 8.58 23.42 -1.51
N GLY A 31 8.98 23.07 -0.29
CA GLY A 31 9.46 24.04 0.70
C GLY A 31 10.71 24.79 0.23
N SER A 32 11.67 24.08 -0.37
CA SER A 32 12.87 24.67 -0.97
C SER A 32 12.53 25.63 -2.13
N LEU A 33 11.58 25.25 -2.98
CA LEU A 33 11.13 26.08 -4.11
C LEU A 33 10.42 27.34 -3.63
N GLU A 34 9.52 27.23 -2.65
CA GLU A 34 8.80 28.36 -2.07
C GLU A 34 9.77 29.37 -1.46
N PHE A 35 10.76 28.89 -0.68
CA PHE A 35 11.81 29.73 -0.11
C PHE A 35 12.67 30.41 -1.18
N GLY A 36 13.14 29.66 -2.19
CA GLY A 36 13.95 30.21 -3.29
C GLY A 36 13.19 31.14 -4.24
N SER A 37 11.85 31.09 -4.22
CA SER A 37 10.98 31.94 -5.05
C SER A 37 10.69 33.32 -4.48
N GLN A 38 10.94 33.51 -3.18
CA GLN A 38 10.74 34.80 -2.51
C GLN A 38 11.65 35.86 -3.16
N GLY A 39 11.06 36.76 -3.94
CA GLY A 39 11.77 37.84 -4.65
C GLY A 39 11.93 37.66 -6.16
N ASN A 40 11.57 36.50 -6.73
CA ASN A 40 11.65 36.21 -8.18
C ASN A 40 10.27 36.04 -8.84
N GLU A 41 9.21 36.59 -8.23
CA GLU A 41 7.81 36.44 -8.65
C GLU A 41 7.50 37.02 -10.04
N GLY A 42 8.36 37.90 -10.58
CA GLY A 42 8.18 38.54 -11.88
C GLY A 42 8.58 37.70 -13.10
N PHE A 43 9.22 36.55 -12.91
CA PHE A 43 9.69 35.72 -14.03
C PHE A 43 8.66 34.66 -14.42
N ALA A 44 8.20 34.72 -15.68
CA ALA A 44 7.27 33.73 -16.24
C ALA A 44 7.78 32.27 -16.14
N THR A 45 9.10 32.08 -16.17
CA THR A 45 9.76 30.79 -15.95
C THR A 45 9.55 30.26 -14.53
N MET A 46 9.54 31.14 -13.53
CA MET A 46 9.31 30.76 -12.14
C MET A 46 7.86 30.34 -11.90
N ALA A 47 6.91 31.03 -12.54
CA ALA A 47 5.50 30.67 -12.51
C ALA A 47 5.25 29.28 -13.16
N ALA A 48 5.90 29.01 -14.30
CA ALA A 48 5.82 27.71 -14.97
C ALA A 48 6.41 26.59 -14.11
N LEU A 49 7.56 26.82 -13.48
CA LEU A 49 8.21 25.87 -12.58
C LEU A 49 7.33 25.58 -11.35
N LYS A 50 6.76 26.61 -10.72
CA LYS A 50 5.83 26.45 -9.60
C LYS A 50 4.61 25.60 -9.98
N SER A 51 4.00 25.90 -11.13
CA SER A 51 2.87 25.11 -11.66
C SER A 51 3.24 23.64 -11.92
N ALA A 52 4.43 23.38 -12.46
CA ALA A 52 4.93 22.02 -12.68
C ALA A 52 5.14 21.27 -11.36
N VAL A 53 5.76 21.91 -10.36
CA VAL A 53 5.97 21.32 -9.02
C VAL A 53 4.64 21.06 -8.31
N GLU A 54 3.69 21.99 -8.38
CA GLU A 54 2.34 21.78 -7.83
C GLU A 54 1.61 20.61 -8.50
N LYS A 55 1.74 20.47 -9.83
CA LYS A 55 1.17 19.33 -10.57
C LYS A 55 1.81 18.02 -10.12
N LEU A 56 3.14 17.98 -10.02
CA LEU A 56 3.89 16.83 -9.55
C LEU A 56 3.50 16.45 -8.13
N HIS A 57 3.39 17.43 -7.23
CA HIS A 57 2.91 17.21 -5.86
C HIS A 57 1.52 16.59 -5.84
N ARG A 58 0.55 17.13 -6.59
CA ARG A 58 -0.82 16.55 -6.66
C ARG A 58 -0.82 15.11 -7.17
N GLN A 59 -0.02 14.81 -8.20
CA GLN A 59 0.08 13.46 -8.75
C GLN A 59 0.68 12.48 -7.74
N THR A 60 1.72 12.88 -7.04
CA THR A 60 2.37 12.03 -6.03
C THR A 60 1.53 11.85 -4.78
N SER A 61 0.80 12.87 -4.31
CA SER A 61 -0.15 12.71 -3.20
C SER A 61 -1.24 11.68 -3.54
N ARG A 62 -1.73 11.68 -4.79
CA ARG A 62 -2.68 10.65 -5.26
C ARG A 62 -2.03 9.27 -5.29
N LEU A 63 -0.83 9.14 -5.86
CA LEU A 63 -0.09 7.88 -5.89
C LEU A 63 0.17 7.34 -4.48
N ALA A 64 0.48 8.21 -3.52
CA ALA A 64 0.69 7.84 -2.12
C ALA A 64 -0.59 7.29 -1.48
N ALA A 65 -1.74 7.94 -1.74
CA ALA A 65 -3.05 7.45 -1.30
C ALA A 65 -3.40 6.09 -1.94
N ASP A 66 -3.23 5.96 -3.26
CA ASP A 66 -3.49 4.71 -3.99
C ASP A 66 -2.58 3.57 -3.50
N SER A 67 -1.33 3.89 -3.16
CA SER A 67 -0.36 2.94 -2.58
C SER A 67 -0.79 2.47 -1.19
N GLN A 68 -1.31 3.37 -0.35
CA GLN A 68 -1.84 3.04 0.97
C GLN A 68 -3.09 2.16 0.86
N GLU A 69 -4.01 2.50 -0.03
CA GLU A 69 -5.22 1.71 -0.29
C GLU A 69 -4.85 0.31 -0.80
N THR A 70 -3.92 0.22 -1.76
CA THR A 70 -3.43 -1.06 -2.28
C THR A 70 -2.85 -1.93 -1.16
N ALA A 71 -2.02 -1.36 -0.28
CA ALA A 71 -1.47 -2.08 0.86
C ALA A 71 -2.56 -2.59 1.81
N ALA A 72 -3.59 -1.78 2.08
CA ALA A 72 -4.73 -2.18 2.90
C ALA A 72 -5.54 -3.30 2.24
N ASN A 73 -5.75 -3.23 0.92
CA ASN A 73 -6.46 -4.27 0.15
C ASN A 73 -5.71 -5.60 0.17
N VAL A 74 -4.38 -5.55 0.00
CA VAL A 74 -3.51 -6.74 0.08
C VAL A 74 -3.58 -7.37 1.47
N ASN A 75 -3.52 -6.57 2.54
CA ASN A 75 -3.64 -7.09 3.90
C ASN A 75 -5.01 -7.72 4.16
N ARG A 76 -6.11 -7.08 3.72
CA ARG A 76 -7.46 -7.65 3.83
C ARG A 76 -7.60 -8.97 3.08
N ALA A 77 -7.04 -9.05 1.87
CA ALA A 77 -7.06 -10.28 1.08
C ALA A 77 -6.24 -11.40 1.76
N ALA A 78 -5.07 -11.06 2.30
CA ALA A 78 -4.24 -11.96 3.10
C ALA A 78 -4.97 -12.51 4.32
N ASP A 79 -5.64 -11.65 5.08
CA ASP A 79 -6.39 -12.04 6.29
C ASP A 79 -7.58 -12.95 5.93
N ALA A 80 -8.30 -12.64 4.85
CA ALA A 80 -9.39 -13.47 4.35
C ALA A 80 -8.88 -14.85 3.88
N HIS A 81 -7.73 -14.90 3.20
CA HIS A 81 -7.13 -16.16 2.79
C HIS A 81 -6.76 -17.02 3.99
N GLN A 82 -6.07 -16.46 4.99
CA GLN A 82 -5.67 -17.15 6.21
C GLN A 82 -6.90 -17.66 7.01
N ALA A 83 -7.98 -16.88 7.07
CA ALA A 83 -9.23 -17.30 7.72
C ALA A 83 -9.89 -18.48 6.98
N ASN A 84 -9.88 -18.45 5.64
CA ASN A 84 -10.41 -19.54 4.83
C ASN A 84 -9.59 -20.83 4.97
N GLU A 85 -8.26 -20.74 4.98
CA GLU A 85 -7.39 -21.90 5.22
C GLU A 85 -7.65 -22.52 6.58
N LYS A 86 -7.79 -21.69 7.63
CA LYS A 86 -8.14 -22.16 8.96
C LYS A 86 -9.50 -22.88 8.99
N ALA A 87 -10.53 -22.28 8.40
CA ALA A 87 -11.85 -22.90 8.34
C ALA A 87 -11.85 -24.22 7.57
N GLN A 88 -11.08 -24.32 6.47
CA GLN A 88 -10.93 -25.57 5.73
C GLN A 88 -10.19 -26.64 6.56
N ALA A 89 -9.14 -26.26 7.28
CA ALA A 89 -8.42 -27.16 8.17
C ALA A 89 -9.31 -27.68 9.30
N ASP A 90 -10.06 -26.79 9.96
CA ASP A 90 -10.98 -27.14 11.05
C ASP A 90 -12.08 -28.09 10.56
N ASN A 91 -12.66 -27.84 9.38
CA ASN A 91 -13.66 -28.72 8.76
C ASN A 91 -13.08 -30.09 8.39
N PHE A 92 -11.84 -30.13 7.89
CA PHE A 92 -11.16 -31.38 7.56
C PHE A 92 -10.88 -32.22 8.81
N THR A 93 -10.35 -31.62 9.87
CA THR A 93 -10.13 -32.30 11.16
C THR A 93 -11.44 -32.76 11.80
N GLY A 94 -12.50 -31.94 11.72
CA GLY A 94 -13.83 -32.31 12.19
C GLY A 94 -14.41 -33.54 11.47
N ASN A 95 -14.27 -33.60 10.14
CA ASN A 95 -14.71 -34.75 9.35
C ASN A 95 -13.87 -36.01 9.62
N LEU A 96 -12.56 -35.88 9.83
CA LEU A 96 -11.71 -37.01 10.21
C LEU A 96 -12.10 -37.60 11.56
N ASN A 97 -12.37 -36.74 12.56
CA ASN A 97 -12.84 -37.18 13.87
C ASN A 97 -14.23 -37.83 13.80
N ALA A 98 -15.12 -37.32 12.94
CA ALA A 98 -16.42 -37.95 12.71
C ALA A 98 -16.28 -39.34 12.08
N LEU A 99 -15.38 -39.50 11.11
CA LEU A 99 -15.11 -40.80 10.47
C LEU A 99 -14.46 -41.81 11.42
N THR A 100 -13.50 -41.41 12.25
CA THR A 100 -12.91 -42.31 13.27
C THR A 100 -13.92 -42.70 14.34
N THR A 101 -14.85 -41.81 14.70
CA THR A 101 -15.94 -42.14 15.64
C THR A 101 -16.95 -43.13 15.03
N LEU A 102 -17.21 -43.06 13.72
CA LEU A 102 -18.09 -43.97 12.99
C LEU A 102 -17.46 -45.35 12.73
N LEU A 103 -16.13 -45.42 12.65
CA LEU A 103 -15.39 -46.65 12.36
C LEU A 103 -15.00 -47.46 13.61
N GLY A 104 -15.04 -46.87 14.81
CA GLY A 104 -14.68 -47.53 16.07
C GLY A 104 -13.20 -47.98 16.14
N PRO A 105 -12.70 -48.43 17.31
CA PRO A 105 -11.44 -49.17 17.38
C PRO A 105 -11.51 -50.51 16.64
#